data_AF-A0A5D2MVC1-F1
#
_entry.id   AF-A0A5D2MVC1-F1
#
_cell.length_a   1.000
_cell.length_b   1.000
_cell.length_c   1.000
_cell.angle_alpha   90.00
_cell.angle_beta   90.00
_cell.angle_gamma   90.00
#
_symmetry.space_group_name_H-M   'P 1'
#
loop_
_entity.id
_entity.type
_entity.pdbx_description
1 polymer ?
#
loop_
_entity_poly.entity_id
_entity_poly.type
_entity_poly.pdbx_seq_one_letter_code
_entity_poly.pdbx_strand_id
1 'polypeptide(L)'
;MGPGYNYFERGNLDIFSGRGRCLDAPLCAMNLTSDGSGEHHGWYCNYVEVTMTGVHKPCSQQQFTVEQWLALDAPPYDLTAIRNYCPSEVPDDRRHRKSSSSI
;
A
#
# COMPACT_ATOMS: atom_id res chain seq x y z
N MET A 1 -8.14 17.99 -5.97
CA MET A 1 -7.59 18.80 -7.09
C MET A 1 -8.75 19.44 -7.85
N GLY A 2 -8.47 20.48 -8.63
CA GLY A 2 -9.51 21.31 -9.26
C GLY A 2 -10.00 20.79 -10.62
N PRO A 3 -11.03 21.41 -11.20
CA PRO A 3 -11.51 21.10 -12.54
C PRO A 3 -10.40 21.19 -13.61
N GLY A 4 -10.33 20.21 -14.51
CA GLY A 4 -9.38 20.18 -15.62
C GLY A 4 -7.97 19.69 -15.27
N TYR A 5 -7.73 19.25 -14.03
CA TYR A 5 -6.46 18.63 -13.65
C TYR A 5 -6.37 17.22 -14.24
N ASN A 6 -5.24 16.91 -14.89
CA ASN A 6 -4.97 15.57 -15.40
C ASN A 6 -4.23 14.74 -14.37
N TYR A 7 -4.82 13.62 -13.98
CA TYR A 7 -4.28 12.72 -12.96
C TYR A 7 -3.28 11.74 -13.59
N PHE A 8 -2.39 11.21 -12.74
CA PHE A 8 -1.40 10.16 -13.05
C PHE A 8 -0.31 10.58 -14.04
N GLU A 9 -0.10 11.89 -14.17
CA GLU A 9 0.96 12.46 -15.01
C GLU A 9 2.35 12.24 -14.39
N ARG A 10 3.35 12.06 -15.26
CA ARG A 10 4.73 11.80 -14.85
C ARG A 10 5.26 12.89 -13.91
N GLY A 11 5.69 12.48 -12.73
CA GLY A 11 6.30 13.38 -11.73
C GLY A 11 5.30 14.08 -10.82
N ASN A 12 3.99 13.88 -11.03
CA ASN A 12 2.97 14.43 -10.15
C ASN A 12 2.70 13.52 -8.95
N LEU A 13 2.37 14.15 -7.82
CA LEU A 13 1.81 13.48 -6.65
C LEU A 13 0.32 13.79 -6.57
N ASP A 14 -0.50 12.79 -6.81
CA ASP A 14 -1.94 12.93 -6.79
C ASP A 14 -2.51 12.50 -5.44
N ILE A 15 -3.36 13.36 -4.87
CA ILE A 15 -3.94 13.16 -3.54
C ILE A 15 -5.45 12.97 -3.69
N PHE A 16 -5.91 11.81 -3.21
CA PHE A 16 -7.30 11.43 -3.19
C PHE A 16 -7.81 11.38 -1.75
N SER A 17 -9.08 11.71 -1.56
CA SER A 17 -9.76 11.58 -0.27
C SER A 17 -11.11 10.92 -0.49
N GLY A 18 -11.49 10.04 0.44
CA GLY A 18 -12.72 9.28 0.35
C GLY A 18 -13.18 8.82 1.73
N ARG A 19 -14.44 8.41 1.82
CA ARG A 19 -15.02 7.80 3.02
C ARG A 19 -15.41 6.36 2.72
N GLY A 20 -15.12 5.48 3.66
CA GLY A 20 -15.47 4.06 3.58
C GLY A 20 -15.80 3.52 4.96
N ARG A 21 -16.07 2.21 5.02
CA ARG A 21 -16.18 1.52 6.31
C ARG A 21 -14.83 1.56 7.02
N CYS A 22 -14.84 1.76 8.33
CA CYS A 22 -13.61 1.70 9.12
C CYS A 22 -13.05 0.28 9.07
N LEU A 23 -11.73 0.16 8.88
CA LEU A 23 -11.05 -1.10 9.09
C LEU A 23 -10.93 -1.38 10.60
N ASP A 24 -10.85 -2.67 10.93
CA ASP A 24 -10.70 -3.12 12.31
C ASP A 24 -9.24 -3.13 12.77
N ALA A 25 -8.30 -3.10 11.83
CA ALA A 25 -6.86 -3.04 12.06
C ALA A 25 -6.22 -1.94 11.19
N PRO A 26 -4.99 -1.51 11.52
CA PRO A 26 -4.19 -0.65 10.64
C PRO A 26 -4.03 -1.27 9.24
N LEU A 27 -3.97 -0.43 8.21
CA LEU A 27 -3.70 -0.89 6.85
C LEU A 27 -2.35 -1.58 6.77
N CYS A 28 -2.36 -2.78 6.20
CA CYS A 28 -1.14 -3.54 5.95
C CYS A 28 -1.10 -4.20 4.57
N ALA A 29 -2.18 -4.15 3.79
CA ALA A 29 -2.20 -4.68 2.42
C ALA A 29 -2.88 -3.71 1.46
N MET A 30 -2.40 -3.70 0.22
CA MET A 30 -2.89 -2.87 -0.87
C MET A 30 -2.96 -3.70 -2.16
N ASN A 31 -4.05 -3.53 -2.91
CA ASN A 31 -4.17 -3.96 -4.29
C ASN A 31 -4.38 -2.70 -5.15
N LEU A 32 -3.39 -2.39 -5.99
CA LEU A 32 -3.41 -1.25 -6.91
C LEU A 32 -3.55 -1.79 -8.34
N THR A 33 -4.65 -1.48 -9.00
CA THR A 33 -4.96 -1.96 -10.35
C THR A 33 -5.32 -0.81 -11.27
N SER A 34 -4.71 -0.79 -12.45
CA SER A 34 -5.14 0.04 -13.59
C SER A 34 -6.14 -0.74 -14.44
N ASP A 35 -7.14 -0.07 -14.98
CA ASP A 35 -8.07 -0.66 -15.95
C ASP A 35 -7.50 -0.73 -17.37
N GLY A 36 -6.31 -0.16 -17.59
CA GLY A 36 -5.61 -0.16 -18.88
C GLY A 36 -6.32 0.66 -19.96
N SER A 37 -7.24 1.55 -19.59
CA SER A 37 -8.00 2.35 -20.55
C SER A 37 -7.23 3.59 -21.03
N GLY A 38 -7.56 4.07 -22.24
CA GLY A 38 -6.94 5.24 -22.85
C GLY A 38 -5.66 4.95 -23.64
N GLU A 39 -5.24 5.94 -24.43
CA GLU A 39 -3.94 5.90 -25.10
C GLU A 39 -2.83 6.12 -24.07
N HIS A 40 -1.72 5.39 -24.19
CA HIS A 40 -0.58 5.46 -23.27
C HIS A 40 -0.96 5.25 -21.79
N HIS A 41 -1.80 4.24 -21.52
CA HIS A 41 -2.29 3.89 -20.17
C HIS A 41 -1.22 3.43 -19.17
N GLY A 42 0.04 3.28 -19.61
CA GLY A 42 1.13 2.80 -18.77
C GLY A 42 1.50 3.82 -17.69
N TRP A 43 1.43 3.42 -16.43
CA TRP A 43 1.76 4.27 -15.29
C TRP A 43 2.84 3.64 -14.42
N TYR A 44 3.99 4.31 -14.30
CA TYR A 44 5.01 3.92 -13.34
C TYR A 44 4.69 4.55 -11.98
N CYS A 45 4.36 3.71 -11.01
CA CYS A 45 4.03 4.16 -9.66
C CYS A 45 5.22 3.92 -8.72
N ASN A 46 5.75 4.97 -8.11
CA ASN A 46 6.82 4.86 -7.10
C ASN A 46 6.27 4.31 -5.78
N TYR A 47 5.25 4.98 -5.22
CA TYR A 47 4.63 4.59 -3.96
C TYR A 47 3.18 5.06 -3.89
N VAL A 48 2.43 4.42 -3.00
CA VAL A 48 1.12 4.91 -2.53
C VAL A 48 1.20 5.04 -1.02
N GLU A 49 0.87 6.21 -0.50
CA GLU A 49 0.72 6.42 0.94
C GLU A 49 -0.76 6.55 1.29
N VAL A 50 -1.20 5.79 2.29
CA VAL A 50 -2.58 5.81 2.75
C VAL A 50 -2.62 6.23 4.20
N THR A 51 -3.32 7.33 4.48
CA THR A 51 -3.66 7.77 5.83
C THR A 51 -5.12 7.47 6.12
N MET A 52 -5.38 6.72 7.18
CA MET A 52 -6.73 6.46 7.67
C MET A 52 -6.97 7.18 8.98
N THR A 53 -8.17 7.74 9.09
CA THR A 53 -8.67 8.40 10.30
C THR A 53 -10.06 7.86 10.63
N GLY A 54 -10.41 7.86 11.92
CA GLY A 54 -11.72 7.37 12.38
C GLY A 54 -12.12 8.00 13.71
N VAL A 55 -13.42 8.09 13.95
CA VAL A 55 -13.95 8.63 15.21
C VAL A 55 -13.53 7.70 16.35
N HIS A 56 -12.86 8.26 17.36
CA HIS A 56 -12.28 7.53 18.50
C HIS A 56 -11.29 6.39 18.12
N LYS A 57 -10.75 6.41 16.90
CA LYS A 57 -9.67 5.50 16.49
C LYS A 57 -8.37 6.28 16.29
N PRO A 58 -7.21 5.72 16.65
CA PRO A 58 -5.93 6.33 16.32
C PRO A 58 -5.78 6.42 14.79
N CYS A 59 -5.15 7.50 14.33
CA CYS A 59 -4.77 7.62 12.92
C CYS A 59 -3.68 6.60 12.58
N SER A 60 -3.74 6.01 11.39
CA SER A 60 -2.71 5.11 10.87
C SER A 60 -2.27 5.57 9.49
N GLN A 61 -0.97 5.59 9.24
CA GLN A 61 -0.38 5.87 7.94
C GLN A 61 0.46 4.69 7.50
N GLN A 62 0.31 4.27 6.25
CA GLN A 62 1.10 3.20 5.64
C GLN A 62 1.53 3.62 4.24
N GLN A 63 2.84 3.62 4.01
CA GLN A 63 3.41 3.74 2.68
C GLN A 63 3.62 2.36 2.08
N PHE A 64 3.14 2.15 0.87
CA PHE A 64 3.39 0.98 0.04
C PHE A 64 4.35 1.36 -1.08
N THR A 65 5.57 0.84 -1.04
CA THR A 65 6.52 0.99 -2.15
C THR A 65 6.08 0.09 -3.29
N VAL A 66 5.81 0.70 -4.45
CA VAL A 66 5.32 0.01 -5.65
C VAL A 66 6.48 -0.22 -6.61
N GLU A 67 7.16 0.84 -7.05
CA GLU A 67 8.29 0.83 -8.00
C GLU A 67 8.07 -0.08 -9.22
N GLN A 68 6.86 -0.04 -9.78
CA GLN A 68 6.40 -0.96 -10.80
C GLN A 68 5.60 -0.22 -11.88
N TRP A 69 5.75 -0.63 -13.13
CA TRP A 69 4.81 -0.26 -14.19
C TRP A 69 3.48 -1.01 -14.00
N LEU A 70 2.37 -0.28 -14.05
CA LEU A 70 1.04 -0.82 -14.29
C LEU A 70 0.73 -0.64 -15.76
N ALA A 71 1.22 -1.56 -16.58
CA ALA A 71 1.21 -1.45 -18.03
C ALA A 71 1.32 -2.83 -18.69
N LEU A 72 0.78 -2.95 -19.91
CA LEU A 72 0.88 -4.18 -20.72
C LEU A 72 2.08 -4.16 -21.70
N ASP A 73 2.70 -3.00 -21.90
CA ASP A 73 3.79 -2.76 -22.85
C ASP A 73 5.15 -2.54 -22.17
N ALA A 74 5.20 -2.55 -20.84
CA ALA A 74 6.44 -2.47 -20.06
C ALA A 74 6.48 -3.56 -18.98
N PRO A 75 7.65 -4.16 -18.67
CA PRO A 75 7.78 -5.11 -17.56
C PRO A 75 7.26 -4.53 -16.24
N PRO A 76 6.48 -5.29 -15.44
CA PRO A 76 6.26 -6.74 -15.53
C PRO A 76 5.12 -7.19 -16.47
N TYR A 77 4.60 -6.31 -17.34
CA TYR A 77 3.46 -6.57 -18.23
C TYR A 77 2.17 -6.91 -17.46
N ASP A 78 2.01 -6.29 -16.30
CA ASP A 78 0.87 -6.47 -15.40
C ASP A 78 0.26 -5.10 -15.10
N LEU A 79 -1.06 -5.04 -15.06
CA LEU A 79 -1.82 -3.85 -14.68
C LEU A 79 -2.07 -3.79 -13.17
N THR A 80 -1.60 -4.79 -12.41
CA THR A 80 -1.84 -4.91 -10.98
C THR A 80 -0.53 -4.96 -10.17
N ALA A 81 -0.52 -4.29 -9.02
CA ALA A 81 0.50 -4.39 -8.00
C ALA A 81 -0.14 -4.69 -6.64
N ILE A 82 0.19 -5.84 -6.07
CA ILE A 82 -0.23 -6.23 -4.73
C ILE A 82 0.94 -6.04 -3.76
N ARG A 83 0.70 -5.38 -2.64
CA ARG A 83 1.67 -5.25 -1.54
C ARG A 83 1.03 -5.72 -0.25
N ASN A 84 1.68 -6.65 0.44
CA ASN A 84 1.22 -7.20 1.71
C ASN A 84 2.33 -7.11 2.74
N TYR A 85 2.13 -6.24 3.72
CA TYR A 85 2.99 -5.98 4.87
C TYR A 85 2.32 -6.40 6.19
N CYS A 86 1.24 -7.18 6.11
CA CYS A 86 0.59 -7.68 7.31
C CYS A 86 1.56 -8.58 8.08
N PRO A 87 1.58 -8.49 9.43
CA PRO A 87 2.39 -9.38 10.24
C PRO A 87 2.05 -10.83 9.89
N SER A 88 3.07 -11.65 9.60
CA SER A 88 2.86 -13.09 9.55
C SER A 88 2.52 -13.56 10.96
N GLU A 89 1.47 -14.36 11.10
CA GLU A 89 1.14 -15.01 12.37
C GLU A 89 2.22 -16.04 12.71
N VAL A 90 3.36 -15.59 13.25
CA VAL A 90 4.33 -16.46 13.91
C VAL A 90 4.41 -16.01 15.36
N PRO A 91 3.75 -16.71 16.30
CA PRO A 91 4.04 -16.54 17.70
C PRO A 91 5.48 -17.03 17.93
N ASP A 92 6.44 -16.12 18.06
CA ASP A 92 7.77 -16.48 18.52
C ASP A 92 7.71 -16.75 20.03
N ASP A 93 7.31 -17.98 20.36
CA ASP A 93 7.28 -18.49 21.73
C ASP A 93 8.66 -18.98 22.18
N ARG A 94 9.73 -18.24 21.84
CA ARG A 94 11.07 -18.43 22.44
C ARG A 94 11.24 -17.56 23.68
N ARG A 95 10.27 -17.63 24.60
CA ARG A 95 10.50 -17.24 25.98
C ARG A 95 11.35 -18.30 26.68
N HIS A 96 12.41 -17.83 27.34
CA HIS A 96 12.88 -18.37 28.61
C HIS A 96 13.31 -19.84 28.64
N ARG A 97 14.54 -20.11 28.19
CA ARG A 97 15.40 -21.03 28.96
C ARG A 97 16.46 -20.21 29.67
N LYS A 98 16.11 -19.70 30.85
CA LYS A 98 17.09 -19.31 31.86
C LYS A 98 17.99 -20.53 32.06
N SER A 99 19.24 -20.48 31.63
CA SER A 99 20.25 -21.43 32.08
C SER A 99 20.60 -21.05 33.50
N SER A 100 19.83 -21.58 34.45
CA SER A 100 20.17 -21.58 35.86
C SER A 100 20.82 -22.93 36.16
N SER A 101 22.00 -22.86 36.79
CA SER A 101 22.57 -23.80 37.76
C SER A 101 24.03 -24.16 37.45
N SER A 102 24.89 -23.44 38.19
CA SER A 102 26.05 -23.92 38.93
C SER A 102 25.99 -25.40 39.34
N ILE A 103 27.05 -26.15 39.06
CA ILE A 103 28.10 -26.70 39.96
C ILE A 103 28.96 -27.63 39.09
#